data_AF-A0AAV5CHX5-F1
#
_entry.id   AF-A0AAV5CHX5-F1
#
_cell.length_a   1.000
_cell.length_b   1.000
_cell.length_c   1.000
_cell.angle_alpha   90.00
_cell.angle_beta   90.00
_cell.angle_gamma   90.00
#
_symmetry.space_group_name_H-M   'P 1'
#
loop_
_entity.id
_entity.type
_entity.pdbx_description
1 polymer ?
#
loop_
_entity_poly.entity_id
_entity_poly.type
_entity_poly.pdbx_seq_one_letter_code
_entity_poly.pdbx_strand_id
1 'polypeptide(L)' 'MVLDKVLEEVKSTGEGEFSAIRSGRVCYRVAAASQGGMMEGIPCGVCPRIDECSPDGVISPNTCVYYKKWLQMDF' A
#
# COMPACT_ATOMS: atom_id res chain seq x y z
N MET A 1 -9.93 -12.53 -3.96
CA MET A 1 -10.35 -11.75 -5.15
C MET A 1 -9.10 -11.31 -5.88
N VAL A 2 -9.10 -11.30 -7.21
CA VAL A 2 -7.96 -10.98 -8.12
C VAL A 2 -7.45 -9.53 -8.01
N LEU A 3 -7.98 -8.73 -7.08
CA LEU A 3 -7.82 -7.27 -7.05
C LEU A 3 -6.61 -6.77 -6.25
N ASP A 4 -6.03 -7.58 -5.36
CA ASP A 4 -4.95 -7.11 -4.48
C ASP A 4 -3.55 -7.20 -5.12
N LYS A 5 -3.45 -7.54 -6.41
CA LYS A 5 -2.16 -7.80 -7.13
C LYS A 5 -1.18 -8.69 -6.36
N VAL A 6 -1.69 -9.56 -5.48
CA VAL A 6 -0.87 -10.41 -4.61
C VAL A 6 -0.23 -11.55 -5.40
N LEU A 7 -0.72 -11.90 -6.60
CA LEU A 7 -0.18 -13.00 -7.40
C LEU A 7 0.25 -12.52 -8.79
N GLU A 8 1.48 -12.85 -9.18
CA GLU A 8 2.00 -12.66 -10.54
C GLU A 8 2.00 -13.98 -11.29
N GLU A 9 1.53 -13.97 -12.53
CA GLU A 9 1.65 -15.09 -13.45
C GLU A 9 3.05 -15.15 -14.06
N VAL A 10 3.70 -16.31 -13.99
CA VAL A 10 5.06 -16.53 -14.49
C VAL A 10 5.11 -17.86 -15.24
N LYS A 11 5.95 -17.94 -16.29
CA LYS A 11 6.27 -19.23 -16.91
C LYS A 11 7.37 -19.91 -16.11
N SER A 12 7.12 -21.13 -15.65
CA SER A 12 8.14 -21.95 -14.97
C SER A 12 9.34 -22.12 -15.90
N THR A 13 10.52 -21.78 -15.40
CA THR A 13 11.81 -22.10 -16.03
C THR A 13 12.25 -23.53 -15.72
N GLY A 14 11.66 -24.19 -14.71
CA GLY A 14 12.02 -25.53 -14.26
C GLY A 14 13.26 -25.59 -13.36
N GLU A 15 13.76 -24.44 -12.90
CA GLU A 15 14.94 -24.31 -12.04
C GLU A 15 14.60 -23.52 -10.76
N GLY A 16 15.35 -23.74 -9.68
CA GLY A 16 15.18 -23.04 -8.41
C GLY A 16 13.82 -23.28 -7.74
N GLU A 17 13.10 -22.21 -7.40
CA GLU A 17 11.76 -22.24 -6.79
C GLU A 17 10.71 -22.95 -7.66
N PHE A 18 10.97 -23.12 -8.96
CA PHE A 18 10.08 -23.80 -9.90
C PHE A 18 10.55 -25.21 -10.29
N SER A 19 11.51 -25.80 -9.56
CA SER A 19 12.07 -27.14 -9.84
C SER A 19 11.03 -28.28 -9.82
N ALA A 20 9.98 -28.14 -9.03
CA ALA A 20 8.88 -29.12 -8.98
C ALA A 20 7.88 -28.98 -10.16
N ILE A 21 8.01 -27.93 -10.97
CA ILE A 21 7.06 -27.62 -12.04
C ILE A 21 7.75 -27.68 -13.40
N ARG A 22 7.24 -28.52 -14.30
CA ARG A 22 7.78 -28.69 -15.65
C ARG A 22 7.92 -27.33 -16.36
N SER A 23 9.10 -27.11 -16.93
CA SER A 23 9.43 -25.91 -17.71
C SER A 23 8.36 -25.65 -18.79
N GLY A 24 7.96 -24.39 -18.92
CA GLY A 24 6.93 -23.95 -19.87
C GLY A 24 5.49 -24.00 -19.38
N ARG A 25 5.21 -24.50 -18.16
CA ARG A 25 3.88 -24.38 -17.55
C ARG A 25 3.68 -23.01 -16.90
N VAL A 26 2.45 -22.53 -16.93
CA VAL A 26 2.02 -21.31 -16.24
C VAL A 26 1.95 -21.58 -14.73
N CYS A 27 2.54 -20.71 -13.94
CA CYS A 27 2.61 -20.77 -12.48
C CYS A 27 2.28 -19.39 -11.88
N TYR A 28 1.95 -19.38 -10.59
CA TYR A 28 1.68 -18.16 -9.86
C TYR A 28 2.63 -18.05 -8.68
N ARG A 29 3.18 -16.86 -8.46
CA ARG A 29 3.97 -16.55 -7.26
C ARG A 29 3.37 -15.35 -6.55
N VAL A 30 3.66 -15.22 -5.26
CA VAL A 30 3.29 -14.01 -4.51
C VAL A 30 4.11 -12.84 -5.06
N ALA A 31 3.43 -11.82 -5.57
CA ALA A 31 4.04 -10.56 -5.96
C ALA A 31 4.70 -9.94 -4.73
N ALA A 32 5.89 -9.36 -4.90
CA ALA A 32 6.43 -8.51 -3.84
C ALA A 32 5.38 -7.43 -3.53
N ALA A 33 5.05 -7.24 -2.25
CA ALA A 33 4.05 -6.26 -1.84
C ALA A 33 4.39 -4.92 -2.51
N SER A 34 3.47 -4.38 -3.31
CA SER A 34 3.66 -3.06 -3.91
C SER A 34 3.95 -2.12 -2.75
N GLN A 35 5.17 -1.57 -2.70
CA GLN A 35 5.47 -0.55 -1.71
C GLN A 35 4.47 0.57 -1.97
N GLY A 36 3.57 0.78 -1.01
CA GLY A 36 2.51 1.76 -1.12
C GLY A 36 3.07 3.12 -1.53
N GLY A 37 2.23 3.95 -2.15
CA GLY A 37 2.66 5.29 -2.52
C GLY A 37 3.14 6.05 -1.28
N MET A 38 4.06 7.00 -1.44
CA MET A 38 4.54 7.87 -0.32
C MET A 38 3.38 8.47 0.49
N MET A 39 2.24 8.71 -0.16
CA MET A 39 1.01 9.22 0.44
C MET A 39 0.28 8.23 1.36
N GLU A 40 0.46 6.92 1.24
CA GLU A 40 -0.12 5.93 2.18
C GLU A 40 0.60 5.90 3.53
N GLY A 41 1.84 6.40 3.58
CA GLY A 41 2.60 6.52 4.83
C GLY A 41 2.23 7.72 5.69
N ILE A 42 1.44 8.66 5.15
CA ILE A 42 1.13 9.95 5.78
C ILE A 42 -0.40 10.05 5.95
N PRO A 43 -0.90 10.47 7.12
CA PRO A 43 -2.34 10.49 7.41
C PRO A 43 -3.18 11.32 6.41
N CYS A 44 -2.58 12.28 5.70
CA CYS A 44 -3.27 13.09 4.69
C CYS A 44 -3.68 12.28 3.45
N GLY A 45 -2.90 11.28 3.03
CA GLY A 45 -3.21 10.49 1.83
C GLY A 45 -4.38 9.52 2.01
N VAL A 46 -4.79 9.28 3.26
CA VAL A 46 -5.95 8.44 3.61
C VAL A 46 -7.01 9.22 4.39
N CYS A 47 -6.89 10.56 4.47
CA CYS A 47 -7.80 11.38 5.25
C CYS A 47 -9.18 11.47 4.54
N PRO A 48 -10.29 11.05 5.17
CA PRO A 48 -11.61 11.04 4.55
C PRO A 48 -12.20 12.44 4.32
N ARG A 49 -11.54 13.48 4.84
CA ARG A 49 -12.00 14.87 4.84
C ARG A 49 -10.94 15.82 4.28
N ILE A 50 -10.03 15.29 3.46
CA ILE A 50 -8.91 16.07 2.92
C ILE A 50 -9.38 17.26 2.06
N ASP A 51 -10.50 17.11 1.36
CA ASP A 51 -11.09 18.15 0.50
C ASP A 51 -11.60 19.36 1.30
N GLU A 52 -11.95 19.15 2.57
CA GLU A 52 -12.46 20.19 3.49
C GLU A 52 -11.32 20.78 4.35
N CYS A 53 -10.09 20.29 4.20
CA CYS A 53 -8.95 20.70 5.00
C CYS A 53 -8.35 22.01 4.49
N SER A 54 -8.37 23.07 5.31
CA SER A 54 -7.83 24.39 4.98
C SER A 54 -7.14 25.01 6.19
N PRO A 55 -6.05 25.80 6.03
CA PRO A 55 -5.34 26.43 7.15
C PRO A 55 -6.27 27.22 8.09
N ASP A 56 -7.23 27.94 7.51
CA ASP A 56 -8.21 28.79 8.21
C ASP A 56 -9.58 28.10 8.40
N GLY A 57 -9.70 26.83 8.01
CA GLY A 57 -10.93 26.05 8.07
C GLY A 57 -11.18 25.42 9.43
N VAL A 58 -12.40 24.91 9.64
CA VAL A 58 -12.76 24.11 10.82
C VAL A 58 -11.90 22.84 10.90
N ILE A 59 -11.66 22.21 9.75
CA ILE A 59 -10.68 21.14 9.59
C ILE A 59 -9.38 21.81 9.13
N SER A 60 -8.44 21.96 10.05
CA SER A 60 -7.15 22.61 9.79
C SER A 60 -5.99 21.66 10.03
N PRO A 61 -4.93 21.69 9.18
CA PRO A 61 -3.74 20.89 9.41
C PRO A 61 -3.04 21.25 10.73
N ASN A 62 -3.17 22.51 11.20
CA ASN A 62 -2.56 22.99 12.44
C ASN A 62 -3.17 22.34 13.70
N THR A 63 -4.45 21.98 13.64
CA THR A 63 -5.19 21.37 14.76
C THR A 63 -5.56 19.91 14.49
N CYS A 64 -5.06 19.32 13.40
CA CYS A 64 -5.43 17.99 12.92
C CYS A 64 -5.07 16.87 13.91
N VAL A 65 -6.08 16.14 14.38
CA VAL A 65 -5.93 15.02 15.31
C VAL A 65 -5.15 13.85 14.69
N TYR A 66 -5.34 13.58 13.39
CA TYR A 66 -4.61 12.52 12.71
C TYR A 66 -3.10 12.80 12.64
N TYR A 67 -2.74 14.07 12.44
CA TYR A 67 -1.35 14.49 12.39
C TYR A 67 -0.70 14.44 13.78
N LYS A 68 -1.40 14.89 14.82
CA LYS A 68 -0.91 14.81 16.22
C LYS A 68 -0.69 13.38 16.69
N LYS A 69 -1.65 12.48 16.42
CA LYS A 69 -1.52 11.05 16.73
C LYS A 69 -0.35 10.40 15.98
N TRP A 70 -0.19 10.73 14.70
CA TRP A 70 0.89 10.20 13.88
C TRP A 70 2.28 10.68 14.35
N LEU A 71 2.40 11.95 14.73
CA LEU A 71 3.61 12.54 15.31
C LEU A 71 3.81 12.24 16.80
N GLN A 72 2.91 11.47 17.44
CA GLN A 72 2.94 11.18 18.88
C GLN A 72 2.99 12.44 19.76
N MET A 73 2.33 13.52 19.33
CA MET A 73 2.27 14.79 20.07
C MET A 73 1.10 14.87 21.06
N ASP A 74 0.29 13.80 21.17
CA ASP A 74 -0.72 13.63 22.20
C ASP A 74 -0.11 12.83 23.37
N PHE A 75 0.20 13.52 24.48
CA PHE A 75 0.58 12.93 25.79
C PHE A 75 -0.64 12.85 26.72
#